data_AF-A0A6V7LC87-F1
#
_entry.id   AF-A0A6V7LC87-F1
#
_cell.length_a   1.000
_cell.length_b   1.000
_cell.length_c   1.000
_cell.angle_alpha   90.00
_cell.angle_beta   90.00
_cell.angle_gamma   90.00
#
_symmetry.space_group_name_H-M   'P 1'
#
loop_
_entity.id
_entity.type
_entity.pdbx_description
1 polymer ?
#
loop_
_entity_poly.entity_id
_entity_poly.type
_entity_poly.pdbx_seq_one_letter_code
_entity_poly.pdbx_strand_id
1 'polypeptide(L)' 'LFTNVLLKRYSMRQVGVVGSVLFATASIIMAFVQHVYQLAVITLIQGVGGGFVNNICNANFTAYFVVKRAR' A
#
# COMPACT_ATOMS: atom_id res chain seq x y z
N LEU A 1 8.09 3.62 -9.84
CA LEU A 1 7.69 4.52 -10.94
C LEU A 1 6.20 4.87 -10.91
N PHE A 2 5.27 3.91 -10.87
CA PHE A 2 3.82 4.18 -10.83
C PHE A 2 3.32 4.98 -9.62
N THR A 3 3.93 4.81 -8.45
CA THR A 3 3.55 5.54 -7.23
C THR A 3 3.84 7.03 -7.27
N ASN A 4 4.86 7.48 -8.01
CA ASN A 4 5.14 8.91 -8.21
C ASN A 4 4.08 9.59 -9.12
N VAL A 5 3.50 8.84 -10.08
CA VAL A 5 2.43 9.35 -10.94
C VAL A 5 1.11 9.42 -10.17
N LEU A 6 0.86 8.46 -9.29
CA LEU A 6 -0.36 8.38 -8.49
C LEU A 6 -0.42 9.46 -7.40
N LEU A 7 0.72 9.78 -6.77
CA LEU A 7 0.85 10.88 -5.80
C LEU A 7 0.66 12.27 -6.40
N LYS A 8 0.79 12.40 -7.74
CA LYS A 8 0.58 13.67 -8.45
C LYS A 8 -0.89 13.94 -8.80
N ARG A 9 -1.75 12.91 -8.80
CA ARG A 9 -3.19 13.00 -9.13
C ARG A 9 -4.12 12.79 -7.94
N TYR A 10 -3.69 12.07 -6.91
CA TYR A 10 -4.53 11.75 -5.74
C TYR A 10 -3.86 12.16 -4.43
N SER A 11 -4.68 12.63 -3.48
CA SER A 11 -4.21 13.00 -2.14
C SER A 11 -3.58 11.80 -1.44
N MET A 12 -2.39 11.98 -0.86
CA MET A 12 -1.63 10.96 -0.12
C MET A 12 -2.49 10.13 0.84
N ARG A 13 -3.51 10.76 1.45
CA ARG A 13 -4.42 10.10 2.41
C ARG A 13 -5.33 9.08 1.73
N GLN A 14 -5.87 9.38 0.56
CA GLN A 14 -6.79 8.48 -0.16
C GLN A 14 -6.06 7.25 -0.67
N VAL A 15 -4.85 7.42 -1.20
CA VAL A 15 -4.04 6.30 -1.70
C VAL A 15 -3.63 5.38 -0.54
N GLY A 16 -3.32 5.95 0.63
CA GLY A 16 -3.01 5.17 1.84
C GLY A 16 -4.19 4.35 2.34
N VAL A 17 -5.39 4.93 2.38
CA VAL A 17 -6.63 4.24 2.79
C VAL A 17 -6.99 3.13 1.81
N VAL A 18 -6.86 3.36 0.50
CA VAL A 18 -7.13 2.33 -0.51
C VAL A 18 -6.14 1.17 -0.36
N GLY A 19 -4.84 1.46 -0.18
CA GLY A 19 -3.83 0.43 0.04
C GLY A 19 -4.05 -0.40 1.31
N SER A 20 -4.45 0.22 2.42
CA SER A 20 -4.73 -0.48 3.67
C SER A 20 -6.01 -1.32 3.62
N VAL A 21 -7.07 -0.83 2.95
CA VAL A 21 -8.30 -1.60 2.72
C VAL A 21 -8.03 -2.83 1.84
N LEU A 22 -7.20 -2.68 0.81
CA LEU A 22 -6.81 -3.78 -0.09
C LEU A 22 -5.99 -4.85 0.66
N PHE A 23 -5.11 -4.43 1.56
CA PHE A 23 -4.36 -5.34 2.43
C PHE A 23 -5.27 -6.06 3.45
N ALA A 24 -6.17 -5.33 4.12
CA ALA A 24 -7.08 -5.89 5.12
C ALA A 24 -8.06 -6.90 4.50
N THR A 25 -8.60 -6.58 3.33
CA THR A 25 -9.50 -7.49 2.59
C THR A 25 -8.77 -8.75 2.14
N ALA A 26 -7.54 -8.64 1.63
CA ALA A 26 -6.72 -9.81 1.29
C ALA A 26 -6.43 -10.70 2.50
N SER A 27 -6.15 -10.12 3.68
CA SER A 27 -5.95 -10.88 4.92
C SER A 27 -7.19 -11.63 5.38
N ILE A 28 -8.38 -11.02 5.27
CA ILE A 28 -9.64 -11.67 5.64
C ILE A 28 -9.93 -12.86 4.70
N ILE A 29 -9.73 -12.68 3.40
CA ILE A 29 -9.95 -13.74 2.41
C ILE A 29 -8.96 -14.90 2.62
N MET A 30 -7.72 -14.61 3.03
CA MET A 30 -6.72 -15.63 3.34
C MET A 30 -7.17 -16.58 4.46
N ALA A 31 -7.93 -16.11 5.45
CA ALA A 31 -8.40 -16.93 6.57
C ALA A 31 -9.37 -18.06 6.14
N PHE A 32 -10.04 -17.92 4.99
CA PHE A 32 -11.01 -18.89 4.48
C PHE A 32 -10.44 -19.83 3.40
N VAL A 33 -9.16 -19.70 3.05
CA VAL A 33 -8.57 -20.46 1.95
C VAL A 33 -8.06 -21.82 2.39
N GLN A 34 -8.51 -22.86 1.68
CA GLN A 34 -8.15 -24.26 1.92
C GLN A 34 -7.22 -24.84 0.84
N HIS A 35 -6.99 -24.13 -0.26
CA HIS A 35 -6.18 -24.59 -1.39
C HIS A 35 -4.89 -23.79 -1.59
N VAL A 36 -3.78 -24.51 -1.82
CA VAL A 36 -2.42 -23.95 -1.98
C VAL A 36 -2.33 -22.97 -3.16
N TYR A 37 -3.03 -23.23 -4.27
CA TYR A 37 -3.05 -22.34 -5.44
C TYR A 37 -3.71 -20.98 -5.15
N GLN A 38 -4.81 -20.98 -4.40
CA GLN A 38 -5.49 -19.74 -4.00
C GLN A 38 -4.63 -18.94 -3.02
N LEU A 39 -3.87 -19.62 -2.16
CA LEU A 39 -2.97 -19.00 -1.19
C LEU A 39 -1.84 -18.20 -1.88
N ALA A 40 -1.29 -18.72 -2.98
CA ALA A 40 -0.26 -18.01 -3.75
C ALA A 40 -0.80 -16.73 -4.42
N VAL A 41 -2.02 -16.76 -4.95
CA VAL A 41 -2.62 -15.58 -5.58
C VAL A 41 -2.96 -14.49 -4.55
N ILE A 42 -3.46 -14.89 -3.38
CA ILE A 42 -3.85 -13.96 -2.32
C ILE A 42 -2.62 -13.31 -1.67
N THR A 43 -1.54 -14.05 -1.46
CA THR A 43 -0.28 -13.49 -0.93
C THR A 43 0.34 -12.47 -1.88
N LEU A 44 0.20 -12.64 -3.20
CA LEU A 44 0.60 -11.61 -4.18
C LEU A 44 -0.23 -10.33 -4.04
N ILE A 45 -1.55 -10.44 -3.92
CA ILE A 45 -2.45 -9.28 -3.72
C ILE A 45 -2.12 -8.57 -2.41
N GLN A 46 -1.89 -9.33 -1.34
CA GLN A 46 -1.50 -8.81 -0.04
C GLN A 46 -0.12 -8.12 -0.11
N GLY A 47 0.84 -8.69 -0.84
CA GLY A 47 2.15 -8.10 -1.08
C GLY A 47 2.07 -6.79 -1.88
N VAL A 48 1.18 -6.69 -2.87
CA VAL A 48 0.91 -5.45 -3.60
C VAL A 48 0.33 -4.39 -2.66
N GLY A 49 -0.67 -4.74 -1.85
CA GLY A 49 -1.26 -3.84 -0.84
C GLY A 49 -0.22 -3.33 0.16
N GLY A 50 0.60 -4.22 0.72
CA GLY A 50 1.69 -3.88 1.64
C GLY A 50 2.78 -3.02 0.99
N GLY A 51 3.13 -3.30 -0.27
CA GLY A 51 4.08 -2.51 -1.05
C GLY A 51 3.60 -1.08 -1.28
N PHE A 52 2.31 -0.90 -1.56
CA PHE A 52 1.69 0.43 -1.68
C PHE A 52 1.75 1.21 -0.37
N VAL A 53 1.37 0.59 0.75
CA VAL A 53 1.39 1.25 2.08
C VAL A 53 2.81 1.67 2.46
N ASN A 54 3.79 0.76 2.32
CA ASN A 54 5.19 1.06 2.65
C ASN A 54 5.75 2.21 1.81
N ASN A 55 5.46 2.23 0.51
CA ASN A 55 5.94 3.30 -0.36
C ASN A 55 5.29 4.66 -0.03
N ILE A 56 4.01 4.70 0.34
CA ILE A 56 3.31 5.94 0.75
C ILE A 56 3.85 6.43 2.09
N CYS A 57 4.04 5.54 3.06
CA CYS A 57 4.65 5.90 4.34
C CYS A 57 6.02 6.52 4.11
N ASN A 58 6.87 5.88 3.31
CA ASN A 58 8.21 6.40 3.02
C ASN A 58 8.17 7.76 2.28
N ALA A 59 7.28 7.93 1.30
CA ALA A 59 7.09 9.19 0.60
C ALA A 59 6.58 10.31 1.53
N ASN A 60 5.65 9.99 2.43
CA ASN A 60 5.11 10.93 3.40
C ASN A 60 6.18 11.37 4.41
N PHE A 61 6.94 10.42 4.97
CA PHE A 61 8.07 10.73 5.85
C PHE A 61 9.10 11.60 5.14
N THR A 62 9.42 11.30 3.89
CA THR A 62 10.37 12.10 3.10
C THR A 62 9.82 13.51 2.87
N ALA A 63 8.57 13.66 2.43
CA ALA A 63 7.96 14.98 2.21
C ALA A 63 7.88 15.80 3.51
N TYR A 64 7.51 15.17 4.63
CA TYR A 64 7.33 15.85 5.90
C TYR A 64 8.66 16.27 6.53
N PHE A 65 9.69 15.42 6.50
CA PHE A 65 10.97 15.69 7.14
C PHE A 65 11.97 16.40 6.24
N VAL A 66 11.96 16.21 4.91
CA VAL A 66 12.85 16.97 4.01
C VAL A 66 12.41 18.43 3.94
N VAL A 67 11.11 18.72 3.86
CA VAL A 67 10.61 20.10 3.83
C VAL A 67 10.76 20.79 5.18
N LYS A 68 10.57 20.07 6.30
CA LYS A 68 10.68 20.62 7.66
C LYS A 68 12.14 20.76 8.15
N ARG A 69 13.11 20.10 7.52
CA ARG A 69 14.55 20.23 7.81
C ARG A 69 15.26 21.23 6.89
N ALA A 70 14.65 21.60 5.76
CA ALA A 70 15.15 22.61 4.83
C ALA A 70 14.66 24.04 5.15
N ARG A 71 13.88 24.22 6.22
CA ARG A 71 13.39 25.52 6.69
C ARG A 71 13.98 25.85 8.06
#